data_AF-A0A971CEW4-F1
#
_entry.id   AF-A0A971CEW4-F1
#
_cell.length_a   1.000
_cell.length_b   1.000
_cell.length_c   1.000
_cell.angle_alpha   90.00
_cell.angle_beta   90.00
_cell.angle_gamma   90.00
#
_symmetry.space_group_name_H-M   'P 1'
#
loop_
_entity.id
_entity.type
_entity.pdbx_description
1 polymer ?
#
loop_
_entity_poly.entity_id
_entity_poly.type
_entity_poly.pdbx_seq_one_letter_code
_entity_poly.pdbx_strand_id
1 'polypeptide(L)'
;MGVKLDKIGADLAKARKKRDEWDKKVKELERRYREEENTEIHDMVHAANLTPAQLAELLRMVGDTVPKPETINSMNEEENHYEDEE
;
A
#
# COMPACT_ATOMS: atom_id res chain seq x y z
N MET A 1 -43.61 0.73 19.79
CA MET A 1 -42.95 1.89 19.16
C MET A 1 -43.83 2.40 18.03
N GLY A 2 -43.68 3.66 17.63
CA GLY A 2 -44.43 4.19 16.49
C GLY A 2 -43.84 3.70 15.18
N VAL A 3 -44.68 3.23 14.24
CA VAL A 3 -44.26 2.68 12.92
C VAL A 3 -43.28 3.59 12.16
N LYS A 4 -43.36 4.91 12.34
CA LYS A 4 -42.42 5.87 11.75
C LYS A 4 -41.02 5.78 12.37
N LEU A 5 -40.93 5.63 13.69
CA LEU A 5 -39.67 5.45 14.42
C LEU A 5 -39.00 4.13 14.04
N ASP A 6 -39.78 3.05 13.91
CA ASP A 6 -39.25 1.74 13.53
C ASP A 6 -38.65 1.76 12.11
N LYS A 7 -39.32 2.43 11.16
CA LYS A 7 -38.79 2.63 9.80
C LYS A 7 -37.49 3.44 9.78
N ILE A 8 -37.45 4.56 10.51
CA ILE A 8 -36.24 5.38 10.61
C ILE A 8 -35.09 4.58 11.24
N GLY A 9 -35.37 3.78 12.27
CA GLY A 9 -34.38 2.91 12.89
C GLY A 9 -33.82 1.86 11.93
N ALA A 10 -34.68 1.23 11.13
CA ALA A 10 -34.28 0.25 10.12
C ALA A 10 -33.42 0.88 9.00
N ASP A 11 -33.81 2.06 8.51
CA ASP A 11 -33.05 2.78 7.48
C ASP A 11 -31.68 3.22 8.00
N LEU A 12 -31.62 3.68 9.26
CA LEU A 12 -30.37 4.05 9.92
C LEU A 12 -29.44 2.85 10.11
N ALA A 13 -29.98 1.68 10.50
CA ALA A 13 -29.20 0.45 10.62
C ALA A 13 -28.63 0.02 9.25
N LYS A 14 -29.44 0.13 8.19
CA LYS A 14 -29.01 -0.18 6.81
C LYS A 14 -27.92 0.79 6.32
N ALA A 15 -28.06 2.08 6.61
CA ALA A 15 -27.07 3.09 6.26
C ALA A 15 -25.73 2.84 6.98
N ARG A 16 -25.77 2.50 8.27
CA ARG A 16 -24.56 2.13 9.04
C ARG A 16 -23.88 0.90 8.48
N LYS A 17 -24.63 -0.17 8.19
CA LYS A 17 -24.07 -1.38 7.58
C LYS A 17 -23.40 -1.08 6.24
N LYS A 18 -24.05 -0.26 5.40
CA LYS A 18 -23.49 0.14 4.11
C LYS A 18 -22.20 0.94 4.30
N ARG A 19 -22.15 1.89 5.24
CA ARG A 19 -20.92 2.62 5.56
C ARG A 19 -19.79 1.65 5.94
N ASP A 20 -20.03 0.73 6.85
CA ASP A 20 -19.00 -0.22 7.31
C ASP A 20 -18.50 -1.13 6.17
N GLU A 21 -19.36 -1.49 5.21
CA GLU A 21 -18.98 -2.22 3.98
C GLU A 21 -18.09 -1.36 3.06
N TRP A 22 -18.40 -0.08 2.91
CA TRP A 22 -17.58 0.85 2.11
C TRP A 22 -16.24 1.14 2.76
N ASP A 23 -16.19 1.29 4.09
CA ASP A 23 -14.94 1.51 4.83
C ASP A 23 -13.96 0.34 4.61
N LYS A 24 -14.46 -0.91 4.67
CA LYS A 24 -13.65 -2.10 4.35
C LYS A 24 -13.15 -2.09 2.90
N LYS A 25 -13.99 -1.65 1.97
CA LYS A 25 -13.61 -1.56 0.55
C LYS A 25 -12.55 -0.49 0.31
N VAL A 26 -12.61 0.63 1.03
CA VAL A 26 -11.58 1.67 0.97
C VAL A 26 -10.24 1.10 1.43
N LYS A 27 -10.18 0.48 2.61
CA LYS A 27 -8.95 -0.14 3.12
C LYS A 27 -8.35 -1.17 2.15
N GLU A 28 -9.19 -2.01 1.57
CA GLU A 28 -8.74 -3.00 0.59
C GLU A 28 -8.21 -2.36 -0.70
N LEU A 29 -8.83 -1.28 -1.18
CA LEU A 29 -8.36 -0.56 -2.36
C LEU A 29 -7.05 0.18 -2.07
N GLU A 30 -6.88 0.76 -0.88
CA GLU A 30 -5.63 1.41 -0.46
C GLU A 30 -4.49 0.39 -0.33
N ARG A 31 -4.76 -0.81 0.22
CA ARG A 31 -3.81 -1.92 0.24
C ARG A 31 -3.40 -2.33 -1.17
N ARG A 32 -4.39 -2.59 -2.04
CA ARG A 32 -4.14 -2.98 -3.43
C ARG A 32 -3.41 -1.91 -4.23
N TYR A 33 -3.70 -0.63 -3.99
CA TYR A 33 -3.01 0.47 -4.66
C TYR A 33 -1.52 0.47 -4.34
N ARG A 34 -1.16 0.33 -3.06
CA ARG A 34 0.24 0.22 -2.62
C ARG A 34 0.92 -1.03 -3.18
N GLU A 35 0.23 -2.17 -3.20
CA GLU A 35 0.78 -3.41 -3.76
C GLU A 35 1.02 -3.32 -5.27
N GLU A 36 0.10 -2.72 -6.01
CA GLU A 36 0.29 -2.47 -7.45
C GLU A 36 1.41 -1.46 -7.70
N GLU A 37 1.53 -0.39 -6.90
CA GLU A 37 2.66 0.55 -7.00
C GLU A 37 4.00 -0.16 -6.77
N ASN A 38 4.09 -1.02 -5.75
CA ASN A 38 5.28 -1.84 -5.49
C ASN A 38 5.57 -2.86 -6.61
N THR A 39 4.51 -3.44 -7.19
CA THR A 39 4.64 -4.40 -8.30
C THR A 39 5.07 -3.71 -9.59
N GLU A 40 4.54 -2.52 -9.88
CA GLU A 40 4.92 -1.71 -11.04
C GLU A 40 6.39 -1.29 -10.95
N ILE A 41 6.88 -0.96 -9.75
CA ILE A 41 8.32 -0.74 -9.51
C ILE A 41 9.12 -2.02 -9.81
N HIS A 42 8.70 -3.19 -9.32
CA HIS A 42 9.40 -4.44 -9.56
C HIS A 42 9.41 -4.84 -11.05
N ASP A 43 8.30 -4.63 -11.76
CA ASP A 43 8.18 -4.91 -13.20
C ASP A 43 8.98 -3.90 -14.04
N MET A 44 9.06 -2.63 -13.64
CA MET A 44 9.99 -1.66 -14.25
C MET A 44 11.45 -2.06 -14.03
N VAL A 45 11.81 -2.57 -12.85
CA VAL A 45 13.16 -3.11 -12.56
C VAL A 45 13.44 -4.37 -13.38
N HIS A 46 12.46 -5.23 -13.61
CA HIS A 46 12.58 -6.41 -14.47
C HIS A 46 12.63 -6.08 -15.96
N ALA A 47 11.87 -5.08 -16.42
CA ALA A 47 11.85 -4.61 -17.82
C ALA A 47 13.19 -4.01 -18.26
N ALA A 48 14.02 -3.56 -17.31
CA ALA A 48 15.41 -3.17 -17.56
C ALA A 48 16.34 -4.37 -17.85
N ASN A 49 15.86 -5.62 -17.68
CA ASN A 49 16.54 -6.88 -17.99
C ASN A 49 17.99 -6.93 -17.44
N LEU A 50 18.19 -6.30 -16.28
CA LEU A 50 19.48 -6.15 -15.66
C LEU A 50 19.59 -7.23 -14.59
N THR A 51 20.50 -8.19 -14.79
CA THR A 51 20.80 -9.17 -13.73
C THR A 51 21.25 -8.44 -12.47
N PRO A 52 21.05 -8.99 -11.25
CA PRO A 52 21.48 -8.34 -10.01
C PRO A 52 22.97 -7.91 -10.04
N ALA A 53 23.80 -8.67 -10.77
CA ALA A 53 25.20 -8.33 -11.01
C ALA A 53 25.39 -7.10 -11.91
N GLN A 54 24.65 -7.00 -13.02
CA GLN A 54 24.69 -5.85 -13.92
C GLN A 54 24.10 -4.58 -13.25
N LEU A 55 23.09 -4.74 -12.40
CA LEU A 55 22.57 -3.66 -11.58
C LEU A 55 23.61 -3.18 -10.58
N ALA A 56 24.27 -4.09 -9.86
CA ALA A 56 25.36 -3.74 -8.95
C ALA A 56 26.53 -3.03 -9.65
N GLU A 57 26.83 -3.41 -10.90
CA GLU A 57 27.85 -2.77 -11.72
C GLU A 57 27.45 -1.36 -12.19
N LEU A 58 26.19 -1.19 -12.62
CA LEU A 58 25.64 0.13 -12.95
C LEU A 58 25.63 1.07 -11.74
N LEU A 59 25.21 0.59 -10.57
CA LEU A 59 25.21 1.35 -9.32
C LEU A 59 26.63 1.77 -8.91
N ARG A 60 27.63 0.89 -9.09
CA ARG A 60 29.05 1.24 -8.90
C ARG A 60 29.55 2.29 -9.90
N MET A 61 29.06 2.26 -11.13
CA MET A 61 29.44 3.22 -12.17
C MET A 61 28.81 4.61 -11.94
N VAL A 62 27.62 4.64 -11.34
CA VAL A 62 26.88 5.85 -10.96
C VAL A 62 27.40 6.46 -9.63
N GLY A 63 28.20 5.71 -8.87
CA GLY A 63 29.03 6.22 -7.77
C GLY A 63 28.21 6.72 -6.57
N ASP A 64 28.46 7.97 -6.16
CA ASP A 64 27.98 8.60 -4.91
C ASP A 64 26.52 9.10 -4.92
N THR A 65 25.78 8.90 -6.01
CA THR A 65 24.36 9.32 -6.10
C THR A 65 23.38 8.23 -5.67
N VAL A 66 23.86 7.00 -5.49
CA VAL A 66 23.05 5.88 -4.99
C VAL A 66 23.16 5.86 -3.46
N PRO A 67 22.05 5.97 -2.71
CA PRO A 67 22.09 5.88 -1.26
C PRO A 67 22.66 4.55 -0.81
N LYS A 68 23.48 4.58 0.24
CA LYS A 68 24.16 3.40 0.78
C LYS A 68 23.12 2.33 1.16
N PRO A 69 23.44 1.03 1.07
CA PRO A 69 22.50 -0.05 1.38
C PRO A 69 21.94 0.06 2.80
N GLU A 70 22.68 0.63 3.75
CA GLU A 70 22.18 0.88 5.11
C GLU A 70 21.10 1.96 5.14
N THR A 71 21.19 2.99 4.28
CA THR A 71 20.16 4.02 4.13
C THR A 71 18.89 3.46 3.49
N ILE A 72 19.03 2.52 2.55
CA ILE A 72 17.88 1.83 1.92
C ILE A 72 17.22 0.87 2.91
N ASN A 73 18.00 0.11 3.69
CA ASN A 73 17.46 -0.78 4.72
C ASN A 73 16.72 0.00 5.81
N SER A 74 17.23 1.15 6.25
CA SER A 74 16.49 2.00 7.18
C SER A 74 15.17 2.54 6.62
N MET A 75 15.11 2.83 5.31
CA MET A 75 13.87 3.25 4.66
C MET A 75 12.84 2.10 4.60
N ASN A 76 13.28 0.88 4.28
CA ASN A 76 12.41 -0.29 4.31
C ASN A 76 11.92 -0.60 5.74
N GLU A 77 12.77 -0.51 6.76
CA GLU A 77 12.36 -0.74 8.15
C GLU A 77 11.32 0.28 8.63
N GLU A 78 11.46 1.56 8.27
CA GLU A 78 10.44 2.57 8.57
C GLU A 78 9.13 2.32 7.80
N GLU A 79 9.19 1.81 6.57
CA GLU A 79 7.98 1.48 5.79
C GLU A 79 7.20 0.29 6.38
N ASN A 80 7.91 -0.74 6.86
CA ASN A 80 7.30 -1.90 7.54
C ASN A 80 6.67 -1.52 8.89
N HIS A 81 7.16 -0.47 9.56
CA HIS A 81 6.62 -0.04 10.85
C HIS A 81 5.24 0.65 10.75
N TYR A 82 4.82 1.05 9.54
CA TYR A 82 3.45 1.51 9.28
C TYR A 82 2.45 0.37 9.06
N GLU A 83 2.91 -0.88 8.91
CA GLU A 83 2.02 -2.04 8.74
C GLU A 83 1.60 -2.69 10.07
N ASP A 84 2.32 -2.43 11.16
CA ASP A 84 2.08 -3.04 12.48
C ASP A 84 1.25 -2.15 13.46
N GLU A 85 0.94 -0.89 13.10
CA GLU A 85 0.13 0.03 13.91
C GLU A 85 -1.31 0.28 13.37
N GLU A 86 -2.02 -0.77 12.92
CA GLU A 86 -3.49 -0.71 12.71
C GLU A 86 -4.28 -1.85 13.39
#